data_AF-A0A5C4IXU7-F1
#
_entry.id   AF-A0A5C4IXU7-F1
#
_cell.length_a   1.000
_cell.length_b   1.000
_cell.length_c   1.000
_cell.angle_alpha   90.00
_cell.angle_beta   90.00
_cell.angle_gamma   90.00
#
_symmetry.space_group_name_H-M   'P 1'
#
loop_
_entity.id
_entity.type
_entity.pdbx_description
1 polymer ?
#
loop_
_entity_poly.entity_id
_entity_poly.type
_entity_poly.pdbx_seq_one_letter_code
_entity_poly.pdbx_strand_id
1 'polypeptide(L)' 'MNGEDRLWTVAELAAFLQKPKSWVYDNYRDLFPYYKIGQQVRFAPGEIRAALREMIRTEKGVA' A
#
# COMPACT_ATOMS: atom_id res chain seq x y z
N MET A 1 1.29 3.32 -22.99
CA MET A 1 1.81 2.92 -21.66
C MET A 1 0.64 3.00 -20.70
N ASN A 2 0.16 1.84 -20.21
CA ASN A 2 -0.98 1.80 -19.30
C ASN A 2 -0.57 2.47 -17.98
N GLY A 3 -1.40 3.37 -17.45
CA GLY A 3 -1.13 4.06 -16.18
C GLY A 3 -1.06 3.14 -14.95
N GLU A 4 -1.28 1.84 -15.14
CA GLU A 4 -1.26 0.79 -14.11
C GLU A 4 0.17 0.45 -13.63
N ASP A 5 1.19 0.75 -14.43
CA ASP A 5 2.60 0.47 -14.10
C ASP A 5 3.26 1.58 -13.27
N ARG A 6 2.55 2.68 -13.02
CA ARG A 6 3.09 3.79 -12.22
C ARG A 6 3.07 3.42 -10.73
N LEU A 7 4.25 3.46 -10.12
CA LEU A 7 4.38 3.33 -8.68
C LEU A 7 3.75 4.53 -7.94
N TRP A 8 2.98 4.24 -6.90
CA TRP A 8 2.37 5.22 -6.02
C TRP A 8 3.36 5.77 -4.98
N THR A 9 3.19 7.04 -4.67
CA THR A 9 3.76 7.74 -3.51
C THR A 9 2.99 7.41 -2.23
N VAL A 10 3.52 7.81 -1.08
CA VAL A 10 2.81 7.78 0.21
C VAL A 10 1.47 8.53 0.14
N ALA A 11 1.41 9.64 -0.61
CA ALA A 11 0.19 10.44 -0.74
C ALA A 11 -0.90 9.72 -1.52
N GLU A 12 -0.54 9.06 -2.62
CA GLU A 12 -1.47 8.27 -3.43
C GLU A 12 -1.95 7.03 -2.66
N LEU A 13 -1.06 6.36 -1.93
CA LEU A 13 -1.45 5.26 -1.04
C LEU A 13 -2.41 5.73 0.07
N ALA A 14 -2.12 6.88 0.71
CA ALA A 14 -2.98 7.46 1.74
C ALA A 14 -4.39 7.77 1.20
N ALA A 15 -4.47 8.37 0.01
CA ALA A 15 -5.73 8.66 -0.65
C ALA A 15 -6.50 7.36 -0.98
N PHE A 16 -5.80 6.35 -1.49
CA PHE A 16 -6.39 5.05 -1.81
C PHE A 16 -6.94 4.33 -0.58
N LEU A 17 -6.19 4.32 0.53
CA LEU A 17 -6.59 3.69 1.79
C LEU A 17 -7.59 4.52 2.60
N GLN A 18 -7.87 5.76 2.18
CA GLN A 18 -8.63 6.75 2.95
C GLN A 18 -8.09 6.93 4.38
N LYS A 19 -6.75 7.04 4.50
CA LYS A 19 -6.05 7.24 5.77
C LYS A 19 -5.17 8.50 5.73
N PRO A 20 -4.87 9.12 6.88
CA PRO A 20 -3.88 10.19 6.94
C PRO A 20 -2.49 9.73 6.47
N LYS A 21 -1.70 10.62 5.88
CA LYS A 21 -0.30 10.30 5.48
C LYS A 21 0.57 9.85 6.66
N SER A 22 0.36 10.41 7.85
CA SER A 22 1.06 10.00 9.08
C SER A 22 0.83 8.53 9.39
N TRP A 23 -0.43 8.08 9.36
CA TRP A 23 -0.77 6.68 9.53
C TRP A 23 -0.04 5.80 8.51
N VAL A 24 0.04 6.23 7.24
CA VAL A 24 0.81 5.48 6.24
C VAL A 24 2.29 5.40 6.63
N TYR A 25 2.94 6.51 7.02
CA TYR A 25 4.35 6.50 7.44
C TYR A 25 4.64 5.57 8.63
N ASP A 26 3.68 5.49 9.56
CA ASP A 26 3.81 4.68 10.77
C ASP A 26 3.61 3.18 10.47
N ASN A 27 2.79 2.82 9.48
CA ASN A 27 2.32 1.44 9.29
C ASN A 27 2.80 0.75 8.00
N TYR A 28 3.25 1.50 6.98
CA TYR A 28 3.46 0.91 5.65
C TYR A 28 4.48 -0.23 5.64
N ARG A 29 5.50 -0.19 6.50
CA ARG A 29 6.59 -1.17 6.50
C ARG A 29 6.14 -2.55 6.92
N ASP A 30 5.15 -2.62 7.81
CA ASP A 30 4.66 -3.88 8.37
C ASP A 30 3.46 -4.41 7.58
N LEU A 31 2.72 -3.51 6.92
CA LEU A 31 1.47 -3.85 6.24
C LEU A 31 1.62 -4.07 4.73
N PHE A 32 2.55 -3.37 4.06
CA PHE A 32 2.51 -3.27 2.61
C PHE A 32 3.86 -3.52 1.93
N PRO A 33 3.88 -4.20 0.78
CA PRO A 33 5.06 -4.25 -0.08
C PRO A 33 5.46 -2.84 -0.54
N TYR A 34 6.75 -2.52 -0.48
CA TYR A 34 7.27 -1.22 -0.86
C TYR A 34 8.64 -1.31 -1.53
N TYR A 35 8.93 -0.31 -2.35
CA TYR A 35 10.23 -0.12 -3.02
C TYR A 35 10.87 1.16 -2.51
N LYS A 36 12.16 1.10 -2.14
CA LYS A 36 12.96 2.29 -1.86
C LYS A 36 13.67 2.74 -3.13
N ILE A 37 13.44 3.99 -3.52
CA ILE A 37 14.10 4.65 -4.65
C ILE A 37 14.76 5.92 -4.09
N GLY A 38 16.07 5.83 -3.81
CA GLY A 38 16.78 6.83 -3.04
C GLY A 38 16.18 7.00 -1.65
N GLN A 39 15.80 8.23 -1.30
CA GLN A 39 15.14 8.55 -0.02
C GLN A 39 13.62 8.37 -0.05
N GLN A 40 13.03 8.07 -1.20
CA GLN A 40 11.59 8.01 -1.35
C GLN A 40 11.10 6.56 -1.38
N VAL A 41 9.91 6.34 -0.81
CA VAL A 41 9.22 5.06 -0.90
C VAL A 41 8.15 5.08 -2.00
N ARG A 42 7.94 3.91 -2.58
CA ARG A 42 7.03 3.69 -3.70
C ARG A 42 6.27 2.38 -3.53
N PHE A 43 5.05 2.34 -4.04
CA PHE A 43 4.15 1.21 -3.89
C PHE A 43 3.60 0.79 -5.25
N ALA A 44 3.70 -0.50 -5.58
CA ALA A 44 3.05 -1.03 -6.77
C ALA A 44 1.55 -1.22 -6.49
N PRO A 45 0.64 -0.58 -7.24
CA PRO A 45 -0.80 -0.66 -6.95
C PRO A 45 -1.36 -2.09 -6.92
N GLY A 46 -0.83 -2.97 -7.79
CA GLY A 46 -1.22 -4.38 -7.84
C GLY A 46 -0.86 -5.14 -6.56
N GLU A 47 0.34 -4.93 -6.03
CA GLU A 47 0.81 -5.58 -4.81
C GLU A 47 0.06 -5.09 -3.57
N ILE A 48 -0.26 -3.79 -3.51
CA ILE A 48 -1.07 -3.23 -2.43
C ILE A 48 -2.46 -3.87 -2.42
N ARG A 49 -3.10 -3.99 -3.58
CA ARG A 49 -4.41 -4.65 -3.70
C ARG A 49 -4.35 -6.12 -3.30
N ALA A 50 -3.27 -6.83 -3.65
CA ALA A 50 -3.07 -8.21 -3.24
C ALA A 50 -2.92 -8.34 -1.71
N ALA A 51 -2.07 -7.50 -1.09
CA ALA A 51 -1.88 -7.48 0.36
C ALA A 51 -3.19 -7.23 1.12
N LEU A 52 -3.99 -6.25 0.68
CA LEU A 52 -5.31 -5.97 1.28
C LEU A 52 -6.27 -7.15 1.18
N ARG A 53 -6.28 -7.87 0.04
CA ARG A 53 -7.14 -9.05 -0.12
C ARG A 53 -6.75 -10.16 0.86
N GLU A 54 -5.46 -10.37 1.10
CA GLU A 54 -4.98 -11.36 2.06
C GLU A 54 -5.30 -10.96 3.51
N MET A 55 -5.17 -9.68 3.86
CA MET A 55 -5.59 -9.17 5.17
C MET A 55 -7.08 -9.42 5.43
N ILE A 56 -7.94 -9.04 4.48
CA ILE A 56 -9.40 -9.23 4.60
C ILE A 56 -9.76 -10.71 4.70
N ARG A 57 -9.07 -11.59 3.96
CA ARG A 57 -9.28 -13.04 4.06
C ARG A 57 -8.91 -13.56 5.45
N THR A 58 -7.80 -13.09 6.00
CA THR A 58 -7.32 -13.49 7.33
C THR A 58 -8.28 -13.03 8.43
N GLU A 59 -8.79 -11.79 8.36
CA GLU A 59 -9.78 -11.27 9.31
C GLU A 59 -11.10 -12.04 9.26
N LYS A 60 -11.54 -12.46 8.06
CA LYS A 60 -12.75 -13.27 7.89
C LYS A 60 -12.59 -14.75 8.24
N GLY A 61 -11.36 -15.23 8.44
CA GLY A 61 -11.06 -16.61 8.81
C GLY A 61 -11.08 -16.89 10.32
N VAL A 62 -11.40 -15.89 11.14
CA VAL A 62 -11.46 -15.97 12.61
C VAL A 62 -12.90 -15.75 13.14
N ALA A 63 -13.91 -15.84 12.26
CA ALA A 63 -15.32 -15.75 12.61
C ALA A 63 -16.02 -17.11 12.48
#